data_AF-A0A524FJR0-F1
#
_entry.id   AF-A0A524FJR0-F1
#
_cell.length_a   1.000
_cell.length_b   1.000
_cell.length_c   1.000
_cell.angle_alpha   90.00
_cell.angle_beta   90.00
_cell.angle_gamma   90.00
#
_symmetry.space_group_name_H-M   'P 1'
#
loop_
_entity.id
_entity.type
_entity.pdbx_description
1 polymer ?
#
loop_
_entity_poly.entity_id
_entity_poly.type
_entity_poly.pdbx_seq_one_letter_code
_entity_poly.pdbx_strand_id
1 'polypeptide(L)'
;MSEFIDKNLMQQVFNSNEFKAWLLSKRWFGDKSTLSNLAFKVKIKYFQKISTQIYLNVIEINIEDYSKEYFLPLIRYDKLQEILEPKERKREVITALTESSFSKIIALEMVENIQDQVLPLNLVEAEYCVLFWKKLLFDKKISEMFPSMKLELSLYDEQFEDDQYLVKARNLIEAGLYPDKYDLSLEKIGGGNTTNVLFLLNLYKKDKTEIESSYVLKSYKEFSERIEPRTLFVLVKNKFPNSPKIYGMVKILGIESVGIIENVKNSGNLGDIYWREVYEMINDVFKNINDDYTYFRDKEEKNNTIKYYCVESLKVSAEIGLEIKNLHKALRLEGDDHYFKERVNSKEYLDNYSAKLEKMVNDIQNKIGRNTDKTFYNSPKIGSILLDIKDIIQKLKTEFDFEQITIQPVHQDLHMQQILYNRENGKYNFYFIDFEGDPQLTLKEKKSRYPIEKDLGSFLRSLSYIKFQTLLNYIEKKIIKKDRFEVPEEVLFTTFFRKSAKITKNQGLLEAVLNLLNSWEEKMMVKIFNKNLKLHFTLINYYSIERALHELEYELLFRPNKMIIPILGLKEIIDKG
;
A
#
# COMPACT_ATOMS: atom_id res chain seq x y z
N MET A 1 -0.51 -29.29 -28.27
CA MET A 1 0.06 -27.99 -27.86
C MET A 1 0.27 -27.87 -26.35
N SER A 2 -0.73 -28.14 -25.50
CA SER A 2 -0.56 -28.09 -24.03
C SER A 2 0.34 -29.19 -23.45
N GLU A 3 0.57 -30.28 -24.19
CA GLU A 3 1.48 -31.37 -23.82
C GLU A 3 2.96 -31.02 -24.00
N PHE A 4 3.27 -30.02 -24.83
CA PHE A 4 4.66 -29.62 -25.13
C PHE A 4 5.17 -28.47 -24.24
N ILE A 5 4.31 -27.87 -23.41
CA ILE A 5 4.69 -26.78 -22.51
C ILE A 5 5.09 -27.39 -21.17
N ASP A 6 6.39 -27.55 -20.98
CA ASP A 6 7.01 -28.00 -19.74
C ASP A 6 7.78 -26.87 -19.06
N LYS A 7 8.42 -27.21 -17.92
CA LYS A 7 9.24 -26.27 -17.16
C LYS A 7 10.42 -25.74 -17.99
N ASN A 8 11.03 -26.57 -18.83
CA ASN A 8 12.24 -26.20 -19.59
C ASN A 8 11.93 -25.18 -20.67
N LEU A 9 10.84 -25.39 -21.42
CA LEU A 9 10.37 -24.44 -22.41
C LEU A 9 10.03 -23.09 -21.75
N MET A 10 9.25 -23.12 -20.66
CA MET A 10 8.91 -21.90 -19.92
C MET A 10 10.16 -21.20 -19.37
N GLN A 11 11.14 -21.96 -18.91
CA GLN A 11 12.41 -21.43 -18.41
C GLN A 11 13.21 -20.68 -19.49
N GLN A 12 13.20 -21.19 -20.73
CA GLN A 12 13.82 -20.52 -21.88
C GLN A 12 13.05 -19.25 -22.26
N VAL A 13 11.71 -19.34 -22.35
CA VAL A 13 10.84 -18.19 -22.65
C VAL A 13 11.05 -17.07 -21.63
N PHE A 14 11.10 -17.40 -20.33
CA PHE A 14 11.25 -16.42 -19.27
C PHE A 14 12.60 -15.69 -19.28
N ASN A 15 13.64 -16.29 -19.86
CA ASN A 15 14.94 -15.64 -20.02
C ASN A 15 15.07 -14.82 -21.31
N SER A 16 14.03 -14.79 -22.15
CA SER A 16 14.03 -13.93 -23.33
C SER A 16 13.81 -12.46 -22.99
N ASN A 17 14.37 -11.56 -23.80
CA ASN A 17 14.29 -10.12 -23.57
C ASN A 17 12.83 -9.62 -23.59
N GLU A 18 11.98 -10.21 -24.43
CA GLU A 18 10.57 -9.85 -24.53
C GLU A 18 9.83 -10.16 -23.23
N PHE A 19 10.09 -11.33 -22.63
CA PHE A 19 9.45 -11.68 -21.35
C PHE A 19 9.97 -10.80 -20.21
N LYS A 20 11.27 -10.53 -20.17
CA LYS A 20 11.87 -9.63 -19.16
C LYS A 20 11.32 -8.21 -19.26
N ALA A 21 11.15 -7.70 -20.48
CA ALA A 21 10.53 -6.40 -20.72
C ALA A 21 9.04 -6.40 -20.30
N TRP A 22 8.32 -7.48 -20.62
CA TRP A 22 6.94 -7.67 -20.15
C TRP A 22 6.85 -7.67 -18.62
N LEU A 23 7.79 -8.34 -17.93
CA LEU A 23 7.85 -8.37 -16.47
C LEU A 23 8.14 -6.98 -15.87
N LEU A 24 9.08 -6.22 -16.45
CA LEU A 24 9.34 -4.82 -16.07
C LEU A 24 8.13 -3.90 -16.25
N SER A 25 7.24 -4.21 -17.20
CA SER A 25 6.00 -3.43 -17.38
C SER A 25 5.04 -3.57 -16.19
N LYS A 26 5.12 -4.67 -15.43
CA LYS A 26 4.19 -4.97 -14.34
C LYS A 26 4.38 -4.05 -13.15
N ARG A 27 3.30 -3.45 -12.66
CA ARG A 27 3.36 -2.48 -11.56
C ARG A 27 3.92 -3.06 -10.25
N TRP A 28 3.62 -4.32 -9.97
CA TRP A 28 4.06 -5.05 -8.79
C TRP A 28 5.51 -5.56 -8.87
N PHE A 29 6.15 -5.46 -10.04
CA PHE A 29 7.52 -5.90 -10.21
C PHE A 29 8.48 -4.82 -9.65
N GLY A 30 9.24 -5.19 -8.62
CA GLY A 30 10.14 -4.27 -7.91
C GLY A 30 11.43 -3.96 -8.67
N ASP A 31 12.21 -3.02 -8.12
CA ASP A 31 13.61 -2.76 -8.50
C ASP A 31 13.85 -2.45 -9.98
N LYS A 32 12.84 -1.90 -10.66
CA LYS A 32 12.84 -1.67 -12.11
C LYS A 32 14.01 -0.85 -12.63
N SER A 33 14.50 0.12 -11.85
CA SER A 33 15.65 0.93 -12.20
C SER A 33 16.91 0.07 -12.35
N THR A 34 17.17 -0.80 -11.37
CA THR A 34 18.31 -1.72 -11.34
C THR A 34 18.19 -2.79 -12.42
N LEU A 35 16.96 -3.23 -12.71
CA LEU A 35 16.66 -4.31 -13.66
C LEU A 35 16.42 -3.82 -15.10
N SER A 36 16.51 -2.51 -15.35
CA SER A 36 16.11 -1.86 -16.61
C SER A 36 16.91 -2.29 -17.83
N ASN A 37 18.15 -2.73 -17.64
CA ASN A 37 19.04 -3.21 -18.71
C ASN A 37 18.75 -4.66 -19.15
N LEU A 38 17.74 -5.32 -18.57
CA LEU A 38 17.35 -6.71 -18.85
C LEU A 38 18.45 -7.76 -18.54
N ALA A 39 19.54 -7.36 -17.89
CA ALA A 39 20.68 -8.22 -17.57
C ALA A 39 20.47 -9.05 -16.28
N PHE A 40 19.22 -9.45 -16.02
CA PHE A 40 18.87 -10.37 -14.93
C PHE A 40 18.50 -11.75 -15.48
N LYS A 41 18.68 -12.80 -14.67
CA LYS A 41 18.21 -14.14 -14.99
C LYS A 41 16.90 -14.41 -14.29
N VAL A 42 15.99 -15.10 -14.97
CA VAL A 42 14.76 -15.61 -14.38
C VAL A 42 14.93 -17.10 -14.16
N LYS A 43 14.71 -17.62 -12.96
CA LYS A 43 14.79 -19.06 -12.64
C LYS A 43 13.46 -19.55 -12.09
N ILE A 44 12.91 -20.64 -12.62
CA ILE A 44 11.66 -21.21 -12.14
C ILE A 44 11.94 -22.14 -10.95
N LYS A 45 11.60 -21.69 -9.75
CA LYS A 45 11.76 -22.44 -8.48
C LYS A 45 10.66 -23.48 -8.30
N TYR A 46 9.44 -23.12 -8.68
CA TYR A 46 8.27 -23.97 -8.62
C TYR A 46 7.53 -23.89 -9.94
N PHE A 47 7.12 -25.05 -10.47
CA PHE A 47 6.33 -25.17 -11.69
C PHE A 47 5.33 -26.29 -11.49
N GLN A 48 4.04 -25.97 -11.53
CA GLN A 48 2.99 -26.97 -11.45
C GLN A 48 1.89 -26.66 -12.45
N LYS A 49 1.56 -27.66 -13.26
CA LYS A 49 0.40 -27.61 -14.16
C LYS A 49 -0.84 -28.04 -13.37
N ILE A 50 -1.80 -27.13 -13.22
CA ILE A 50 -3.07 -27.42 -12.53
C ILE A 50 -4.24 -27.58 -13.51
N SER A 51 -4.07 -27.18 -14.76
CA SER A 51 -5.00 -27.49 -15.85
C SER A 51 -4.25 -27.58 -17.18
N THR A 52 -4.95 -27.90 -18.27
CA THR A 52 -4.35 -27.90 -19.62
C THR A 52 -3.74 -26.55 -20.01
N GLN A 53 -4.19 -25.46 -19.40
CA GLN A 53 -3.81 -24.10 -19.77
C GLN A 53 -3.18 -23.31 -18.62
N ILE A 54 -3.30 -23.75 -17.36
CA ILE A 54 -2.88 -22.99 -16.18
C ILE A 54 -1.62 -23.59 -15.55
N TYR A 55 -0.64 -22.71 -15.32
CA TYR A 55 0.65 -23.01 -14.74
C TYR A 55 0.87 -22.15 -13.49
N LEU A 56 1.07 -22.79 -12.34
CA LEU A 56 1.54 -22.12 -11.14
C LEU A 56 3.06 -22.02 -11.20
N ASN A 57 3.59 -20.79 -11.14
CA ASN A 57 5.02 -20.56 -11.15
C ASN A 57 5.44 -19.75 -9.93
N VAL A 58 6.58 -20.15 -9.35
CA VAL A 58 7.39 -19.25 -8.53
C VAL A 58 8.67 -19.00 -9.30
N ILE A 59 8.93 -17.73 -9.61
CA ILE A 59 10.12 -17.29 -10.33
C ILE A 59 11.07 -16.58 -9.38
N GLU A 60 12.36 -16.82 -9.51
CA GLU A 60 13.44 -16.11 -8.83
C GLU A 60 14.14 -15.23 -9.86
N ILE A 61 14.29 -13.95 -9.53
CA ILE A 61 15.05 -12.97 -10.30
C ILE A 61 16.42 -12.82 -9.67
N ASN A 62 17.48 -13.07 -10.44
CA ASN A 62 18.85 -13.03 -9.94
C ASN A 62 19.74 -12.06 -10.73
N ILE A 63 20.51 -11.26 -10.00
CA ILE A 63 21.74 -10.56 -10.39
C ILE A 63 22.81 -10.91 -9.32
N GLU A 64 24.09 -10.64 -9.57
CA GLU A 64 25.21 -10.97 -8.65
C GLU A 64 24.91 -10.71 -7.16
N ASP A 65 24.34 -9.55 -6.82
CA ASP A 65 24.02 -9.17 -5.42
C ASP A 65 22.50 -9.02 -5.14
N TYR A 66 21.63 -9.56 -6.02
CA TYR A 66 20.19 -9.41 -5.90
C TYR A 66 19.48 -10.74 -6.16
N SER A 67 18.62 -11.13 -5.23
CA SER A 67 17.70 -12.25 -5.44
C SER A 67 16.32 -11.92 -4.87
N LYS A 68 15.29 -12.08 -5.69
CA LYS A 68 13.90 -11.89 -5.26
C LYS A 68 12.97 -12.88 -5.94
N GLU A 69 12.12 -13.51 -5.15
CA GLU A 69 11.15 -14.49 -5.63
C GLU A 69 9.76 -13.87 -5.82
N TYR A 70 9.04 -14.32 -6.84
CA TYR A 70 7.71 -13.84 -7.19
C TYR A 70 6.76 -14.99 -7.53
N PHE A 71 5.52 -14.90 -7.05
CA PHE A 71 4.43 -15.78 -7.47
C PHE A 71 3.83 -15.25 -8.77
N LEU A 72 3.88 -16.08 -9.81
CA LEU A 72 3.44 -15.73 -11.16
C LEU A 72 2.62 -16.87 -11.78
N PRO A 73 1.36 -17.03 -11.36
CA PRO A 73 0.47 -17.97 -12.03
C PRO A 73 0.14 -17.44 -13.43
N LEU A 74 0.28 -18.28 -14.45
CA LEU A 74 0.04 -17.92 -15.85
C LEU A 74 -1.00 -18.84 -16.47
N ILE A 75 -1.81 -18.27 -17.35
CA ILE A 75 -2.74 -19.03 -18.18
C ILE A 75 -2.42 -18.80 -19.65
N ARG A 76 -2.32 -19.90 -20.40
CA ARG A 76 -2.20 -19.88 -21.86
C ARG A 76 -3.58 -19.74 -22.51
N TYR A 77 -3.66 -19.00 -23.61
CA TYR A 77 -4.86 -18.94 -24.43
C TYR A 77 -4.53 -18.94 -25.93
N ASP A 78 -5.44 -19.50 -26.74
CA ASP A 78 -5.45 -19.31 -28.19
C ASP A 78 -6.38 -18.14 -28.55
N LYS A 79 -7.55 -18.09 -27.91
CA LYS A 79 -8.46 -16.94 -27.92
C LYS A 79 -8.83 -16.55 -26.49
N LEU A 80 -8.81 -15.25 -26.17
CA LEU A 80 -9.17 -14.77 -24.83
C LEU A 80 -10.56 -15.22 -24.39
N GLN A 81 -11.51 -15.37 -25.32
CA GLN A 81 -12.87 -15.82 -25.02
C GLN A 81 -12.92 -17.25 -24.44
N GLU A 82 -11.90 -18.06 -24.66
CA GLU A 82 -11.82 -19.45 -24.17
C GLU A 82 -11.42 -19.54 -22.69
N ILE A 83 -10.76 -18.50 -22.17
CA ILE A 83 -10.35 -18.42 -20.75
C ILE A 83 -11.31 -17.57 -19.91
N LEU A 84 -12.33 -16.97 -20.55
CA LEU A 84 -13.31 -16.09 -19.93
C LEU A 84 -14.70 -16.73 -19.87
N GLU A 85 -15.31 -16.67 -18.69
CA GLU A 85 -16.71 -17.01 -18.49
C GLU A 85 -17.62 -16.04 -19.27
N PRO A 86 -18.84 -16.44 -19.67
CA PRO A 86 -19.74 -15.57 -20.42
C PRO A 86 -19.95 -14.18 -19.80
N LYS A 87 -20.02 -14.09 -18.47
CA LYS A 87 -20.19 -12.83 -17.71
C LYS A 87 -18.93 -11.93 -17.73
N GLU A 88 -17.75 -12.48 -18.03
CA GLU A 88 -16.47 -11.76 -18.11
C GLU A 88 -16.14 -11.24 -19.52
N ARG A 89 -16.87 -11.66 -20.56
CA ARG A 89 -16.62 -11.30 -21.98
C ARG A 89 -17.03 -9.86 -22.32
N LYS A 90 -16.72 -8.92 -21.42
CA LYS A 90 -16.91 -7.49 -21.60
C LYS A 90 -15.70 -6.91 -22.36
N ARG A 91 -15.95 -5.88 -23.17
CA ARG A 91 -14.90 -5.21 -23.97
C ARG A 91 -13.75 -4.72 -23.09
N GLU A 92 -14.05 -4.09 -21.96
CA GLU A 92 -13.06 -3.56 -21.02
C GLU A 92 -12.12 -4.64 -20.47
N VAL A 93 -12.67 -5.80 -20.09
CA VAL A 93 -11.89 -6.94 -19.59
C VAL A 93 -10.98 -7.49 -20.68
N ILE A 94 -11.50 -7.67 -21.89
CA ILE A 94 -10.71 -8.15 -23.03
C ILE A 94 -9.59 -7.18 -23.37
N THR A 95 -9.86 -5.88 -23.40
CA THR A 95 -8.83 -4.84 -23.62
C THR A 95 -7.76 -4.89 -22.55
N ALA A 96 -8.14 -4.90 -21.27
CA ALA A 96 -7.20 -4.95 -20.16
C ALA A 96 -6.32 -6.21 -20.19
N LEU A 97 -6.92 -7.37 -20.50
CA LEU A 97 -6.16 -8.62 -20.64
C LEU A 97 -5.19 -8.54 -21.81
N THR A 98 -5.63 -8.07 -22.97
CA THR A 98 -4.79 -7.89 -24.16
C THR A 98 -3.58 -7.00 -23.88
N GLU A 99 -3.79 -5.86 -23.23
CA GLU A 99 -2.70 -4.92 -22.84
C GLU A 99 -1.72 -5.55 -21.85
N SER A 100 -2.18 -6.52 -21.05
CA SER A 100 -1.39 -7.22 -20.04
C SER A 100 -0.75 -8.52 -20.54
N SER A 101 -1.06 -8.97 -21.76
CA SER A 101 -0.61 -10.23 -22.33
C SER A 101 0.86 -10.23 -22.71
N PHE A 102 1.48 -11.40 -22.58
CA PHE A 102 2.74 -11.75 -23.21
C PHE A 102 2.46 -12.65 -24.40
N SER A 103 3.06 -12.36 -25.55
CA SER A 103 2.92 -13.17 -26.76
C SER A 103 4.28 -13.39 -27.42
N LYS A 104 4.58 -14.63 -27.79
CA LYS A 104 5.81 -15.01 -28.50
C LYS A 104 5.56 -16.19 -29.42
N ILE A 105 6.13 -16.17 -30.62
CA ILE A 105 6.15 -17.33 -31.52
C ILE A 105 7.33 -18.22 -31.13
N ILE A 106 7.09 -19.52 -31.01
CA ILE A 106 8.08 -20.53 -30.63
C ILE A 106 8.18 -21.55 -31.76
N ALA A 107 9.40 -21.90 -32.15
CA ALA A 107 9.67 -23.05 -32.99
C ALA A 107 10.10 -24.22 -32.10
N LEU A 108 9.43 -25.36 -32.22
CA LEU A 108 9.78 -26.61 -31.53
C LEU A 108 10.37 -27.58 -32.53
N GLU A 109 11.64 -27.94 -32.33
CA GLU A 109 12.30 -29.05 -33.02
C GLU A 109 11.89 -30.36 -32.36
N MET A 110 11.17 -31.21 -33.09
CA MET A 110 10.68 -32.50 -32.59
C MET A 110 11.61 -33.61 -33.08
N VAL A 111 12.29 -34.29 -32.15
CA VAL A 111 13.28 -35.35 -32.48
C VAL A 111 12.68 -36.50 -33.32
N GLU A 112 11.36 -36.71 -33.24
CA GLU A 112 10.67 -37.83 -33.89
C GLU A 112 9.82 -37.46 -35.13
N ASN A 113 9.70 -36.17 -35.50
CA ASN A 113 8.92 -35.74 -36.67
C ASN A 113 9.68 -34.69 -37.51
N ILE A 114 9.73 -34.88 -38.83
CA ILE A 114 10.51 -34.08 -39.81
C ILE A 114 9.95 -32.65 -40.01
N GLN A 115 8.98 -32.20 -39.21
CA GLN A 115 8.36 -30.89 -39.36
C GLN A 115 8.42 -30.08 -38.06
N ASP A 116 9.20 -29.00 -38.11
CA ASP A 116 9.24 -27.98 -37.06
C ASP A 116 7.83 -27.45 -36.81
N GLN A 117 7.39 -27.47 -35.55
CA GLN A 117 6.12 -26.88 -35.18
C GLN A 117 6.35 -25.44 -34.74
N VAL A 118 5.85 -24.48 -35.52
CA VAL A 118 5.80 -23.07 -35.16
C VAL A 118 4.46 -22.77 -34.48
N LEU A 119 4.52 -22.31 -33.23
CA LEU A 119 3.34 -22.19 -32.38
C LEU A 119 3.34 -20.84 -31.65
N PRO A 120 2.22 -20.10 -31.64
CA PRO A 120 2.08 -18.92 -30.81
C PRO A 120 1.89 -19.31 -29.34
N LEU A 121 2.71 -18.74 -28.46
CA LEU A 121 2.54 -18.81 -27.02
C LEU A 121 2.02 -17.46 -26.51
N ASN A 122 0.73 -17.42 -26.18
CA ASN A 122 0.11 -16.28 -25.51
C ASN A 122 -0.14 -16.61 -24.04
N LEU A 123 0.29 -15.73 -23.14
CA LEU A 123 0.20 -15.88 -21.70
C LEU A 123 -0.39 -14.60 -21.08
N VAL A 124 -1.24 -14.78 -20.08
CA VAL A 124 -1.66 -13.70 -19.16
C VAL A 124 -1.51 -14.16 -17.72
N GLU A 125 -1.45 -13.20 -16.80
CA GLU A 125 -1.53 -13.49 -15.36
C GLU A 125 -2.86 -14.17 -15.06
N ALA A 126 -2.80 -15.41 -14.56
CA ALA A 126 -3.98 -16.25 -14.41
C ALA A 126 -5.01 -15.67 -13.42
N GLU A 127 -4.54 -14.92 -12.42
CA GLU A 127 -5.36 -14.30 -11.37
C GLU A 127 -6.44 -13.35 -11.94
N TYR A 128 -6.28 -12.86 -13.17
CA TYR A 128 -7.26 -11.99 -13.83
C TYR A 128 -8.46 -12.73 -14.40
N CYS A 129 -8.48 -14.07 -14.36
CA CYS A 129 -9.53 -14.88 -14.96
C CYS A 129 -10.28 -15.67 -13.88
N VAL A 130 -11.62 -15.65 -13.87
CA VAL A 130 -12.44 -16.51 -12.97
C VAL A 130 -12.03 -17.98 -13.09
N LEU A 131 -11.68 -18.44 -14.30
CA LEU A 131 -11.28 -19.82 -14.55
C LEU A 131 -10.12 -20.27 -13.64
N PHE A 132 -9.15 -19.39 -13.37
CA PHE A 132 -8.05 -19.69 -12.45
C PHE A 132 -8.55 -19.91 -11.03
N TRP A 133 -9.37 -19.00 -10.52
CA TRP A 133 -9.91 -19.08 -9.17
C TRP A 133 -10.84 -20.28 -8.98
N LYS A 134 -11.66 -20.61 -10.01
CA LYS A 134 -12.44 -21.85 -10.03
C LYS A 134 -11.56 -23.08 -9.84
N LYS A 135 -10.45 -23.15 -10.58
CA LYS A 135 -9.51 -24.27 -10.47
C LYS A 135 -8.80 -24.28 -9.12
N LEU A 136 -8.28 -23.16 -8.68
CA LEU A 136 -7.49 -23.10 -7.46
C LEU A 136 -8.32 -23.37 -6.20
N LEU A 137 -9.55 -22.86 -6.12
CA LEU A 137 -10.35 -22.88 -4.90
C LEU A 137 -11.40 -24.00 -4.86
N PHE A 138 -11.92 -24.42 -6.02
CA PHE A 138 -13.14 -25.23 -6.09
C PHE A 138 -13.01 -26.50 -6.94
N ASP A 139 -11.83 -26.80 -7.52
CA ASP A 139 -11.61 -28.06 -8.24
C ASP A 139 -11.13 -29.14 -7.28
N LYS A 140 -12.04 -30.06 -6.94
CA LYS A 140 -11.78 -31.19 -6.04
C LYS A 140 -10.57 -32.01 -6.44
N LYS A 141 -10.30 -32.22 -7.74
CA LYS A 141 -9.14 -33.00 -8.18
C LYS A 141 -7.84 -32.29 -7.84
N ILE A 142 -7.81 -30.97 -7.98
CA ILE A 142 -6.65 -30.20 -7.58
C ILE A 142 -6.53 -30.30 -6.07
N SER A 143 -7.59 -29.98 -5.30
CA SER A 143 -7.59 -30.06 -3.82
C SER A 143 -7.09 -31.41 -3.26
N GLU A 144 -7.43 -32.54 -3.88
CA GLU A 144 -6.94 -33.87 -3.49
C GLU A 144 -5.45 -34.08 -3.79
N MET A 145 -4.91 -33.38 -4.79
CA MET A 145 -3.49 -33.41 -5.17
C MET A 145 -2.64 -32.34 -4.46
N PHE A 146 -3.22 -31.50 -3.61
CA PHE A 146 -2.52 -30.41 -2.93
C PHE A 146 -1.23 -30.83 -2.21
N PRO A 147 -1.24 -31.88 -1.36
CA PRO A 147 -0.02 -32.32 -0.68
C PRO A 147 1.09 -32.74 -1.65
N SER A 148 0.75 -33.41 -2.75
CA SER A 148 1.75 -33.87 -3.74
C SER A 148 2.28 -32.70 -4.59
N MET A 149 1.49 -31.65 -4.77
CA MET A 149 1.89 -30.41 -5.44
C MET A 149 2.61 -29.43 -4.51
N LYS A 150 2.78 -29.72 -3.21
CA LYS A 150 3.24 -28.73 -2.20
C LYS A 150 2.37 -27.46 -2.19
N LEU A 151 1.09 -27.65 -2.42
CA LEU A 151 0.03 -26.64 -2.39
C LEU A 151 -0.86 -26.95 -1.16
N GLU A 152 -1.36 -25.93 -0.47
CA GLU A 152 -2.26 -26.09 0.67
C GLU A 152 -3.39 -25.05 0.57
N LEU A 153 -4.65 -25.44 0.77
CA LEU A 153 -5.78 -24.53 0.96
C LEU A 153 -6.30 -24.77 2.37
N SER A 154 -6.23 -23.72 3.17
CA SER A 154 -6.80 -23.69 4.51
C SER A 154 -8.01 -22.78 4.48
N LEU A 155 -9.19 -23.30 4.86
CA LEU A 155 -10.42 -22.53 5.08
C LEU A 155 -10.74 -22.54 6.57
N TYR A 156 -11.17 -21.41 7.11
CA TYR A 156 -11.21 -21.18 8.56
C TYR A 156 -12.63 -20.87 9.05
N ASP A 157 -13.48 -21.87 9.18
CA ASP A 157 -14.81 -21.71 9.80
C ASP A 157 -14.74 -21.70 11.34
N GLU A 158 -13.97 -22.60 11.94
CA GLU A 158 -13.88 -22.79 13.41
C GLU A 158 -13.34 -21.57 14.20
N GLN A 159 -12.72 -20.60 13.53
CA GLN A 159 -12.24 -19.40 14.22
C GLN A 159 -13.33 -18.35 14.47
N PHE A 160 -14.51 -18.48 13.87
CA PHE A 160 -15.60 -17.51 13.99
C PHE A 160 -16.62 -17.95 15.03
N GLU A 161 -16.94 -17.05 15.97
CA GLU A 161 -18.05 -17.22 16.91
C GLU A 161 -19.33 -16.51 16.45
N ASP A 162 -19.23 -15.64 15.45
CA ASP A 162 -20.32 -14.83 14.92
C ASP A 162 -21.03 -15.58 13.77
N ASP A 163 -22.35 -15.70 13.87
CA ASP A 163 -23.19 -16.44 12.91
C ASP A 163 -23.06 -15.90 11.48
N GLN A 164 -22.91 -14.59 11.29
CA GLN A 164 -22.82 -13.98 9.96
C GLN A 164 -21.52 -14.39 9.26
N TYR A 165 -20.39 -14.37 9.98
CA TYR A 165 -19.09 -14.76 9.42
C TYR A 165 -18.98 -16.28 9.23
N LEU A 166 -19.58 -17.06 10.13
CA LEU A 166 -19.70 -18.51 9.97
C LEU A 166 -20.48 -18.87 8.70
N VAL A 167 -21.61 -18.20 8.42
CA VAL A 167 -22.38 -18.43 7.20
C VAL A 167 -21.56 -18.11 5.95
N LYS A 168 -20.81 -17.00 5.94
CA LYS A 168 -19.90 -16.69 4.81
C LYS A 168 -18.83 -17.78 4.65
N ALA A 169 -18.13 -18.17 5.72
CA ALA A 169 -17.13 -19.25 5.65
C ALA A 169 -17.73 -20.55 5.08
N ARG A 170 -18.92 -20.94 5.56
CA ARG A 170 -19.65 -22.11 5.08
C ARG A 170 -20.07 -22.00 3.62
N ASN A 171 -20.53 -20.83 3.16
CA ASN A 171 -20.86 -20.61 1.75
C ASN A 171 -19.65 -20.80 0.84
N LEU A 172 -18.46 -20.36 1.27
CA LEU A 172 -17.21 -20.57 0.54
C LEU A 172 -16.83 -22.06 0.48
N ILE A 173 -16.96 -22.77 1.61
CA ILE A 173 -16.73 -24.23 1.69
C ILE A 173 -17.73 -24.99 0.81
N GLU A 174 -19.02 -24.65 0.88
CA GLU A 174 -20.08 -25.26 0.08
C GLU A 174 -19.82 -25.06 -1.41
N ALA A 175 -19.39 -23.87 -1.82
CA ALA A 175 -19.03 -23.59 -3.21
C ALA A 175 -17.82 -24.43 -3.68
N GLY A 176 -16.88 -24.76 -2.79
CA GLY A 176 -15.79 -25.70 -3.10
C GLY A 176 -16.22 -27.16 -3.17
N LEU A 177 -17.19 -27.57 -2.34
CA LEU A 177 -17.71 -28.94 -2.36
C LEU A 177 -18.67 -29.19 -3.53
N TYR A 178 -19.44 -28.18 -3.92
CA TYR A 178 -20.50 -28.26 -4.93
C TYR A 178 -20.38 -27.12 -5.96
N PRO A 179 -19.27 -27.02 -6.72
CA PRO A 179 -19.05 -25.92 -7.66
C PRO A 179 -20.16 -25.80 -8.71
N ASP A 180 -20.81 -26.92 -9.08
CA ASP A 180 -21.91 -26.93 -10.04
C ASP A 180 -23.18 -26.20 -9.55
N LYS A 181 -23.30 -25.88 -8.26
CA LYS A 181 -24.42 -25.10 -7.72
C LYS A 181 -24.19 -23.59 -7.76
N TYR A 182 -22.97 -23.17 -8.07
CA TYR A 182 -22.57 -21.77 -7.99
C TYR A 182 -22.09 -21.22 -9.33
N ASP A 183 -22.49 -19.98 -9.59
CA ASP A 183 -21.89 -19.11 -10.58
C ASP A 183 -20.93 -18.14 -9.88
N LEU A 184 -19.91 -17.69 -10.61
CA LEU A 184 -18.91 -16.75 -10.09
C LEU A 184 -18.77 -15.54 -11.01
N SER A 185 -18.47 -14.40 -10.41
CA SER A 185 -17.92 -13.26 -11.14
C SER A 185 -16.69 -12.72 -10.40
N LEU A 186 -15.73 -12.20 -11.17
CA LEU A 186 -14.53 -11.57 -10.64
C LEU A 186 -14.45 -10.13 -11.11
N GLU A 187 -14.08 -9.24 -10.20
CA GLU A 187 -13.76 -7.85 -10.51
C GLU A 187 -12.43 -7.49 -9.89
N LYS A 188 -11.51 -6.90 -10.67
CA LYS A 188 -10.27 -6.37 -10.10
C LYS A 188 -10.60 -5.14 -9.27
N ILE A 189 -10.17 -5.13 -8.03
CA ILE A 189 -10.35 -3.99 -7.13
C ILE A 189 -9.00 -3.41 -6.70
N GLY A 190 -9.00 -2.16 -6.24
CA GLY A 190 -7.78 -1.43 -5.89
C GLY A 190 -6.99 -0.98 -7.12
N GLY A 191 -6.19 0.08 -6.94
CA GLY A 191 -5.41 0.70 -8.03
C GLY A 191 -4.24 -0.13 -8.56
N GLY A 192 -4.06 -1.38 -8.10
CA GLY A 192 -2.84 -2.18 -8.27
C GLY A 192 -1.76 -1.71 -7.31
N ASN A 193 -1.54 -2.45 -6.23
CA ASN A 193 -0.48 -2.16 -5.27
C ASN A 193 0.87 -2.66 -5.81
N THR A 194 1.97 -2.21 -5.20
CA THR A 194 3.32 -2.67 -5.55
C THR A 194 3.61 -4.09 -5.06
N THR A 195 2.85 -4.62 -4.10
CA THR A 195 3.13 -5.92 -3.46
C THR A 195 2.12 -7.03 -3.78
N ASN A 196 0.90 -6.67 -4.19
CA ASN A 196 -0.21 -7.60 -4.38
C ASN A 196 -1.18 -7.17 -5.49
N VAL A 197 -2.05 -8.09 -5.89
CA VAL A 197 -3.22 -7.82 -6.73
C VAL A 197 -4.48 -8.31 -5.99
N LEU A 198 -5.55 -7.51 -6.08
CA LEU A 198 -6.81 -7.75 -5.38
C LEU A 198 -7.95 -7.99 -6.35
N PHE A 199 -8.78 -8.98 -6.04
CA PHE A 199 -9.99 -9.28 -6.80
C PHE A 199 -11.19 -9.49 -5.89
N LEU A 200 -12.32 -8.89 -6.23
CA LEU A 200 -13.61 -9.17 -5.64
C LEU A 200 -14.22 -10.39 -6.34
N LEU A 201 -14.37 -11.49 -5.59
CA LEU A 201 -15.08 -12.68 -6.00
C LEU A 201 -16.52 -12.62 -5.48
N ASN A 202 -17.50 -12.67 -6.38
CA ASN A 202 -18.92 -12.81 -6.01
C ASN A 202 -19.40 -14.23 -6.33
N LEU A 203 -20.07 -14.84 -5.36
CA LEU A 203 -20.75 -16.13 -5.48
C LEU A 203 -22.25 -15.88 -5.73
N TYR A 204 -22.81 -16.59 -6.69
CA TYR A 204 -24.25 -16.63 -6.97
C TYR A 204 -24.70 -18.09 -6.91
N LYS A 205 -25.83 -18.39 -6.27
CA LYS A 205 -26.46 -19.71 -6.44
C LYS A 205 -27.11 -19.74 -7.83
N LYS A 206 -26.95 -20.81 -8.61
CA LYS A 206 -27.39 -20.85 -10.03
C LYS A 206 -28.86 -20.51 -10.27
N ASP A 207 -29.73 -20.76 -9.29
CA ASP A 207 -31.16 -20.45 -9.37
C ASP A 207 -31.51 -19.03 -8.89
N LYS A 208 -30.51 -18.20 -8.55
CA LYS A 208 -30.68 -16.84 -8.03
C LYS A 208 -29.86 -15.84 -8.84
N THR A 209 -30.41 -14.65 -9.01
CA THR A 209 -29.72 -13.52 -9.64
C THR A 209 -28.94 -12.67 -8.64
N GLU A 210 -29.24 -12.80 -7.35
CA GLU A 210 -28.60 -12.05 -6.27
C GLU A 210 -27.27 -12.67 -5.83
N ILE A 211 -26.35 -11.82 -5.38
CA ILE A 211 -25.08 -12.23 -4.81
C ILE A 211 -25.36 -12.93 -3.47
N GLU A 212 -24.98 -14.20 -3.37
CA GLU A 212 -25.09 -14.97 -2.13
C GLU A 212 -24.00 -14.55 -1.13
N SER A 213 -22.75 -14.37 -1.60
CA SER A 213 -21.61 -13.94 -0.77
C SER A 213 -20.49 -13.36 -1.62
N SER A 214 -19.67 -12.49 -1.01
CA SER A 214 -18.52 -11.86 -1.67
C SER A 214 -17.25 -11.96 -0.81
N TYR A 215 -16.12 -12.15 -1.48
CA TYR A 215 -14.80 -12.27 -0.87
C TYR A 215 -13.78 -11.44 -1.64
N VAL A 216 -12.77 -10.93 -0.95
CA VAL A 216 -11.60 -10.34 -1.58
C VAL A 216 -10.50 -11.40 -1.64
N LEU A 217 -10.02 -11.67 -2.85
CA LEU A 217 -8.89 -12.53 -3.13
C LEU A 217 -7.66 -11.65 -3.26
N LYS A 218 -6.75 -11.76 -2.30
CA LYS A 218 -5.49 -11.03 -2.27
C LYS A 218 -4.37 -11.96 -2.68
N SER A 219 -3.81 -11.76 -3.88
CA SER A 219 -2.68 -12.55 -4.35
C SER A 219 -1.38 -11.77 -4.16
N TYR A 220 -0.49 -12.32 -3.33
CA TYR A 220 0.80 -11.70 -3.00
C TYR A 220 1.79 -12.00 -4.12
N LYS A 221 2.37 -10.93 -4.70
CA LYS A 221 3.23 -11.06 -5.87
C LYS A 221 4.65 -11.40 -5.51
N GLU A 222 5.21 -10.74 -4.50
CA GLU A 222 6.50 -11.17 -3.95
C GLU A 222 6.30 -12.46 -3.12
N PHE A 223 7.13 -13.46 -3.39
CA PHE A 223 7.04 -14.78 -2.77
C PHE A 223 7.96 -14.84 -1.55
N SER A 224 7.44 -14.35 -0.43
CA SER A 224 8.13 -14.27 0.85
C SER A 224 7.13 -14.45 1.99
N GLU A 225 7.62 -14.84 3.17
CA GLU A 225 6.78 -14.99 4.37
C GLU A 225 6.06 -13.69 4.72
N ARG A 226 4.81 -13.80 5.23
CA ARG A 226 3.92 -12.66 5.48
C ARG A 226 3.44 -12.60 6.92
N ILE A 227 3.30 -11.39 7.44
CA ILE A 227 2.70 -11.15 8.76
C ILE A 227 1.18 -10.94 8.70
N GLU A 228 0.64 -10.48 7.56
CA GLU A 228 -0.77 -10.08 7.45
C GLU A 228 -1.75 -11.20 7.80
N PRO A 229 -1.63 -12.45 7.27
CA PRO A 229 -2.59 -13.49 7.59
C PRO A 229 -2.64 -13.81 9.09
N ARG A 230 -1.47 -13.85 9.74
CA ARG A 230 -1.38 -14.07 11.19
C ARG A 230 -1.97 -12.90 11.98
N THR A 231 -1.70 -11.66 11.56
CA THR A 231 -2.26 -10.47 12.19
C THR A 231 -3.79 -10.44 12.09
N LEU A 232 -4.35 -10.75 10.92
CA LEU A 232 -5.81 -10.85 10.75
C LEU A 232 -6.42 -11.94 11.64
N PHE A 233 -5.77 -13.10 11.74
CA PHE A 233 -6.19 -14.16 12.67
C PHE A 233 -6.23 -13.69 14.13
N VAL A 234 -5.20 -12.97 14.58
CA VAL A 234 -5.14 -12.39 15.93
C VAL A 234 -6.30 -11.42 16.17
N LEU A 235 -6.59 -10.54 15.19
CA LEU A 235 -7.70 -9.60 15.29
C LEU A 235 -9.06 -10.29 15.33
N VAL A 236 -9.24 -11.40 14.60
CA VAL A 236 -10.45 -12.25 14.68
C VAL A 236 -10.58 -12.85 16.07
N LYS A 237 -9.51 -13.45 16.62
CA LYS A 237 -9.51 -14.05 17.96
C LYS A 237 -9.81 -13.04 19.07
N ASN A 238 -9.34 -11.81 18.91
CA ASN A 238 -9.64 -10.71 19.82
C ASN A 238 -10.98 -10.02 19.55
N LYS A 239 -11.83 -10.57 18.66
CA LYS A 239 -13.15 -10.05 18.31
C LYS A 239 -13.12 -8.57 17.89
N PHE A 240 -12.05 -8.14 17.24
CA PHE A 240 -11.93 -6.77 16.75
C PHE A 240 -12.85 -6.56 15.53
N PRO A 241 -13.84 -5.67 15.58
CA PRO A 241 -14.82 -5.55 14.50
C PRO A 241 -14.28 -4.76 13.30
N ASN A 242 -13.35 -3.83 13.53
CA ASN A 242 -12.87 -2.85 12.55
C ASN A 242 -11.71 -3.37 11.67
N SER A 243 -11.68 -4.66 11.34
CA SER A 243 -10.71 -5.23 10.39
C SER A 243 -11.36 -6.30 9.52
N PRO A 244 -10.91 -6.49 8.26
CA PRO A 244 -11.37 -7.60 7.44
C PRO A 244 -11.17 -8.95 8.15
N LYS A 245 -12.13 -9.85 7.98
CA LYS A 245 -11.96 -11.26 8.40
C LYS A 245 -11.17 -12.02 7.35
N ILE A 246 -10.33 -12.97 7.79
CA ILE A 246 -9.63 -13.90 6.91
C ILE A 246 -10.41 -15.22 6.87
N TYR A 247 -10.98 -15.59 5.72
CA TYR A 247 -11.74 -16.84 5.56
C TYR A 247 -10.87 -18.02 5.18
N GLY A 248 -9.70 -17.77 4.61
CA GLY A 248 -8.78 -18.82 4.21
C GLY A 248 -7.53 -18.30 3.53
N MET A 249 -6.66 -19.23 3.16
CA MET A 249 -5.41 -18.95 2.47
C MET A 249 -4.99 -20.10 1.56
N VAL A 250 -4.21 -19.76 0.54
CA VAL A 250 -3.49 -20.74 -0.29
C VAL A 250 -2.00 -20.59 -0.03
N LYS A 251 -1.35 -21.69 0.37
CA LYS A 251 0.11 -21.75 0.53
C LYS A 251 0.75 -22.55 -0.58
N ILE A 252 1.89 -22.08 -1.07
CA ILE A 252 2.73 -22.80 -2.03
C ILE A 252 4.09 -22.96 -1.36
N LEU A 253 4.63 -24.17 -1.32
CA LEU A 253 5.86 -24.48 -0.58
C LEU A 253 5.82 -24.03 0.89
N GLY A 254 4.63 -24.01 1.50
CA GLY A 254 4.41 -23.53 2.87
C GLY A 254 4.36 -22.00 3.03
N ILE A 255 4.49 -21.22 1.95
CA ILE A 255 4.44 -19.75 1.98
C ILE A 255 3.04 -19.26 1.58
N GLU A 256 2.43 -18.38 2.39
CA GLU A 256 1.14 -17.76 2.11
C GLU A 256 1.20 -16.93 0.83
N SER A 257 0.60 -17.45 -0.24
CA SER A 257 0.64 -16.86 -1.59
C SER A 257 -0.66 -16.17 -1.97
N VAL A 258 -1.79 -16.63 -1.42
CA VAL A 258 -3.10 -15.98 -1.57
C VAL A 258 -3.82 -15.93 -0.24
N GLY A 259 -4.41 -14.78 0.09
CA GLY A 259 -5.39 -14.61 1.16
C GLY A 259 -6.82 -14.51 0.62
N ILE A 260 -7.77 -15.17 1.30
CA ILE A 260 -9.20 -15.02 1.06
C ILE A 260 -9.77 -14.23 2.24
N ILE A 261 -10.10 -12.97 2.02
CA ILE A 261 -10.49 -12.03 3.07
C ILE A 261 -11.87 -11.44 2.83
N GLU A 262 -12.41 -10.78 3.83
CA GLU A 262 -13.71 -10.13 3.76
C GLU A 262 -13.77 -8.97 2.77
N ASN A 263 -14.84 -8.97 1.97
CA ASN A 263 -15.29 -7.78 1.27
C ASN A 263 -16.00 -6.83 2.24
N VAL A 264 -15.27 -5.84 2.74
CA VAL A 264 -15.79 -4.80 3.62
C VAL A 264 -16.52 -3.74 2.80
N LYS A 265 -17.81 -3.56 3.05
CA LYS A 265 -18.59 -2.46 2.45
C LYS A 265 -18.07 -1.12 2.97
N ASN A 266 -17.77 -0.20 2.06
CA ASN A 266 -17.19 1.10 2.37
C ASN A 266 -17.62 2.18 1.37
N SER A 267 -17.43 3.45 1.76
CA SER A 267 -17.73 4.65 0.95
C SER A 267 -16.47 5.37 0.47
N GLY A 268 -15.28 4.80 0.71
CA GLY A 268 -13.99 5.42 0.43
C GLY A 268 -12.99 5.25 1.57
N ASN A 269 -11.83 5.88 1.42
CA ASN A 269 -10.81 5.91 2.47
C ASN A 269 -10.95 7.17 3.33
N LEU A 270 -10.49 7.11 4.57
CA LEU A 270 -10.63 8.19 5.56
C LEU A 270 -10.04 9.50 5.03
N GLY A 271 -8.92 9.43 4.31
CA GLY A 271 -8.21 10.59 3.77
C GLY A 271 -9.06 11.41 2.79
N ASP A 272 -10.00 10.78 2.08
CA ASP A 272 -10.88 11.47 1.13
C ASP A 272 -11.75 12.54 1.80
N ILE A 273 -12.16 12.31 3.06
CA ILE A 273 -12.96 13.27 3.84
C ILE A 273 -12.15 14.53 4.10
N TYR A 274 -10.94 14.37 4.65
CA TYR A 274 -10.02 15.47 4.95
C TYR A 274 -9.60 16.21 3.69
N TRP A 275 -9.24 15.46 2.65
CA TRP A 275 -8.80 16.00 1.37
C TRP A 275 -9.87 16.92 0.77
N ARG A 276 -11.12 16.44 0.69
CA ARG A 276 -12.24 17.18 0.09
C ARG A 276 -12.51 18.48 0.85
N GLU A 277 -12.71 18.42 2.16
CA GLU A 277 -13.10 19.60 2.95
C GLU A 277 -11.98 20.66 2.98
N VAL A 278 -10.72 20.24 3.08
CA VAL A 278 -9.57 21.17 3.05
C VAL A 278 -9.41 21.80 1.67
N TYR A 279 -9.57 21.00 0.61
CA TYR A 279 -9.51 21.51 -0.76
C TYR A 279 -10.62 22.54 -1.01
N GLU A 280 -11.86 22.26 -0.59
CA GLU A 280 -12.98 23.19 -0.69
C GLU A 280 -12.71 24.47 0.12
N MET A 281 -12.29 24.32 1.39
CA MET A 281 -11.95 25.45 2.26
C MET A 281 -10.93 26.39 1.60
N ILE A 282 -9.80 25.86 1.11
CA ILE A 282 -8.74 26.70 0.54
C ILE A 282 -9.20 27.36 -0.76
N ASN A 283 -9.93 26.66 -1.63
CA ASN A 283 -10.36 27.23 -2.90
C ASN A 283 -11.48 28.27 -2.77
N ASP A 284 -12.33 28.14 -1.76
CA ASP A 284 -13.41 29.10 -1.51
C ASP A 284 -12.91 30.32 -0.74
N VAL A 285 -12.14 30.10 0.34
CA VAL A 285 -11.56 31.18 1.15
C VAL A 285 -10.60 32.03 0.33
N PHE A 286 -9.69 31.39 -0.41
CA PHE A 286 -8.67 32.08 -1.21
C PHE A 286 -9.01 32.12 -2.70
N LYS A 287 -10.31 32.24 -3.03
CA LYS A 287 -10.80 32.23 -4.41
C LYS A 287 -10.21 33.38 -5.24
N ASN A 288 -10.10 34.55 -4.64
CA ASN A 288 -9.57 35.75 -5.29
C ASN A 288 -8.15 36.03 -4.81
N ILE A 289 -7.17 35.75 -5.67
CA ILE A 289 -5.74 35.92 -5.36
C ILE A 289 -5.34 37.38 -5.06
N ASN A 290 -6.23 38.34 -5.34
CA ASN A 290 -5.95 39.76 -5.19
C ASN A 290 -6.40 40.37 -3.86
N ASP A 291 -7.13 39.65 -3.03
CA ASP A 291 -7.66 40.16 -1.76
C ASP A 291 -6.60 40.24 -0.65
N ASP A 292 -6.91 41.01 0.39
CA ASP A 292 -6.11 41.10 1.60
C ASP A 292 -6.54 40.04 2.61
N TYR A 293 -5.66 39.07 2.86
CA TYR A 293 -5.88 37.96 3.78
C TYR A 293 -5.17 38.13 5.13
N THR A 294 -4.72 39.34 5.47
CA THR A 294 -4.03 39.60 6.74
C THR A 294 -4.88 39.32 7.98
N TYR A 295 -6.22 39.32 7.84
CA TYR A 295 -7.16 38.96 8.91
C TYR A 295 -6.98 37.51 9.39
N PHE A 296 -6.43 36.60 8.58
CA PHE A 296 -6.08 35.24 9.03
C PHE A 296 -4.89 35.17 9.99
N ARG A 297 -4.29 36.30 10.37
CA ARG A 297 -3.42 36.36 11.55
C ARG A 297 -4.21 36.10 12.84
N ASP A 298 -5.49 36.45 12.86
CA ASP A 298 -6.35 36.20 14.00
C ASP A 298 -6.65 34.70 14.17
N LYS A 299 -6.59 34.23 15.42
CA LYS A 299 -6.79 32.81 15.74
C LYS A 299 -8.26 32.44 15.76
N GLU A 300 -9.15 33.37 16.09
CA GLU A 300 -10.59 33.11 16.14
C GLU A 300 -11.16 32.93 14.73
N GLU A 301 -10.78 33.81 13.81
CA GLU A 301 -11.21 33.75 12.41
C GLU A 301 -10.83 32.43 11.75
N LYS A 302 -9.53 32.04 11.83
CA LYS A 302 -9.08 30.72 11.36
C LYS A 302 -9.89 29.58 11.97
N ASN A 303 -10.18 29.66 13.27
CA ASN A 303 -10.92 28.62 13.96
C ASN A 303 -12.36 28.52 13.49
N ASN A 304 -13.02 29.64 13.21
CA ASN A 304 -14.37 29.73 12.71
C ASN A 304 -14.45 29.21 11.26
N THR A 305 -13.51 29.61 10.40
CA THR A 305 -13.38 29.08 9.04
C THR A 305 -13.23 27.55 9.05
N ILE A 306 -12.31 27.01 9.85
CA ILE A 306 -12.11 25.54 9.92
C ILE A 306 -13.37 24.85 10.46
N LYS A 307 -14.07 25.42 11.45
CA LYS A 307 -15.33 24.84 11.96
C LYS A 307 -16.43 24.84 10.91
N TYR A 308 -16.46 25.85 10.04
CA TYR A 308 -17.47 25.97 9.00
C TYR A 308 -17.25 24.96 7.86
N TYR A 309 -16.01 24.84 7.35
CA TYR A 309 -15.72 23.98 6.21
C TYR A 309 -15.39 22.52 6.58
N CYS A 310 -14.72 22.28 7.71
CA CYS A 310 -14.16 20.97 8.04
C CYS A 310 -15.01 20.20 9.08
N VAL A 311 -16.34 20.23 8.94
CA VAL A 311 -17.27 19.68 9.93
C VAL A 311 -17.07 18.18 10.10
N GLU A 312 -17.01 17.43 9.00
CA GLU A 312 -16.88 15.97 9.06
C GLU A 312 -15.46 15.58 9.49
N SER A 313 -14.41 16.26 8.99
CA SER A 313 -13.02 16.02 9.41
C SER A 313 -12.85 16.21 10.92
N LEU A 314 -13.47 17.23 11.52
CA LEU A 314 -13.44 17.45 12.96
C LEU A 314 -14.12 16.32 13.74
N LYS A 315 -15.21 15.77 13.21
CA LYS A 315 -15.96 14.66 13.80
C LYS A 315 -15.16 13.36 13.70
N VAL A 316 -14.75 12.96 12.49
CA VAL A 316 -14.02 11.70 12.28
C VAL A 316 -12.66 11.70 12.96
N SER A 317 -11.99 12.87 13.09
CA SER A 317 -10.74 12.99 13.86
C SER A 317 -10.90 12.58 15.32
N ALA A 318 -12.03 12.93 15.94
CA ALA A 318 -12.28 12.57 17.34
C ALA A 318 -12.57 11.07 17.50
N GLU A 319 -13.29 10.48 16.55
CA GLU A 319 -13.68 9.07 16.55
C GLU A 319 -12.49 8.16 16.21
N ILE A 320 -11.67 8.51 15.21
CA ILE A 320 -10.57 7.66 14.74
C ILE A 320 -9.46 7.47 15.78
N GLY A 321 -9.18 8.48 16.62
CA GLY A 321 -8.19 8.34 17.69
C GLY A 321 -8.56 7.25 18.70
N LEU A 322 -9.85 7.06 18.97
CA LEU A 322 -10.34 5.96 19.80
C LEU A 322 -10.19 4.62 19.09
N GLU A 323 -10.50 4.55 17.80
CA GLU A 323 -10.40 3.31 17.04
C GLU A 323 -8.96 2.82 16.84
N ILE A 324 -8.00 3.73 16.66
CA ILE A 324 -6.57 3.39 16.63
C ILE A 324 -6.14 2.78 17.98
N LYS A 325 -6.60 3.35 19.10
CA LYS A 325 -6.34 2.80 20.43
C LYS A 325 -6.96 1.40 20.59
N ASN A 326 -8.16 1.18 20.04
CA ASN A 326 -8.81 -0.13 20.08
C ASN A 326 -8.04 -1.16 19.23
N LEU A 327 -7.59 -0.78 18.04
CA LEU A 327 -6.72 -1.59 17.20
C LEU A 327 -5.46 -2.01 17.96
N HIS A 328 -4.73 -1.06 18.55
CA HIS A 328 -3.51 -1.34 19.32
C HIS A 328 -3.72 -2.28 20.50
N LYS A 329 -4.91 -2.30 21.09
CA LYS A 329 -5.25 -3.29 22.13
C LYS A 329 -5.50 -4.68 21.53
N ALA A 330 -6.22 -4.73 20.41
CA ALA A 330 -6.61 -5.95 19.71
C ALA A 330 -5.46 -6.63 18.95
N LEU A 331 -4.37 -5.92 18.68
CA LEU A 331 -3.15 -6.51 18.11
C LEU A 331 -2.34 -7.34 19.12
N ARG A 332 -2.83 -7.53 20.35
CA ARG A 332 -2.16 -8.36 21.36
C ARG A 332 -2.95 -9.62 21.61
N LEU A 333 -2.29 -10.76 21.61
CA LEU A 333 -2.87 -12.05 21.93
C LEU A 333 -2.26 -12.58 23.23
N GLU A 334 -3.11 -12.86 24.22
CA GLU A 334 -2.66 -13.40 25.51
C GLU A 334 -2.06 -14.80 25.33
N GLY A 335 -0.86 -15.03 25.90
CA GLY A 335 -0.14 -16.29 25.79
C GLY A 335 0.58 -16.53 24.45
N ASP A 336 0.67 -15.53 23.57
CA ASP A 336 1.39 -15.61 22.29
C ASP A 336 2.79 -14.99 22.37
N ASP A 337 3.81 -15.68 21.85
CA ASP A 337 5.23 -15.28 21.91
C ASP A 337 5.61 -14.13 20.96
N HIS A 338 4.74 -13.75 20.03
CA HIS A 338 5.00 -12.67 19.08
C HIS A 338 4.06 -11.50 19.30
N TYR A 339 2.79 -11.78 19.64
CA TYR A 339 1.73 -10.79 19.77
C TYR A 339 1.53 -10.28 21.20
N PHE A 340 2.60 -9.95 21.93
CA PHE A 340 2.52 -9.46 23.30
C PHE A 340 3.17 -8.08 23.48
N LYS A 341 2.95 -7.47 24.64
CA LYS A 341 3.56 -6.19 25.03
C LYS A 341 4.79 -6.42 25.92
N GLU A 342 5.85 -5.67 25.70
CA GLU A 342 7.05 -5.72 26.54
C GLU A 342 7.59 -4.32 26.85
N ARG A 343 8.40 -4.22 27.90
CA ARG A 343 9.15 -3.00 28.23
C ARG A 343 10.62 -3.23 27.91
N VAL A 344 11.21 -2.29 27.21
CA VAL A 344 12.63 -2.32 26.82
C VAL A 344 13.34 -1.08 27.35
N ASN A 345 14.66 -1.19 27.55
CA ASN A 345 15.49 -0.05 27.92
C ASN A 345 15.42 1.02 26.82
N SER A 346 15.02 2.24 27.19
CA SER A 346 14.82 3.32 26.24
C SER A 346 16.11 3.75 25.53
N LYS A 347 17.23 3.81 26.27
CA LYS A 347 18.53 4.24 25.75
C LYS A 347 19.03 3.28 24.69
N GLU A 348 19.05 1.98 24.98
CA GLU A 348 19.46 0.95 24.02
C GLU A 348 18.55 0.94 22.77
N TYR A 349 17.24 1.07 22.97
CA TYR A 349 16.28 1.13 21.87
C TYR A 349 16.55 2.33 20.95
N LEU A 350 16.66 3.53 21.54
CA LEU A 350 16.87 4.77 20.79
C LEU A 350 18.27 4.86 20.18
N ASP A 351 19.30 4.29 20.81
CA ASP A 351 20.66 4.21 20.24
C ASP A 351 20.64 3.43 18.91
N ASN A 352 20.03 2.24 18.92
CA ASN A 352 19.90 1.40 17.73
C ASN A 352 19.01 2.05 16.65
N TYR A 353 17.89 2.66 17.06
CA TYR A 353 16.96 3.28 16.12
C TYR A 353 17.53 4.58 15.52
N SER A 354 18.27 5.38 16.30
CA SER A 354 18.99 6.58 15.82
C SER A 354 19.96 6.21 14.72
N ALA A 355 20.81 5.20 14.97
CA ALA A 355 21.80 4.76 14.00
C ALA A 355 21.14 4.28 12.69
N LYS A 356 19.98 3.62 12.78
CA LYS A 356 19.19 3.22 11.61
C LYS A 356 18.72 4.45 10.82
N LEU A 357 18.09 5.43 11.46
CA LEU A 357 17.60 6.63 10.77
C LEU A 357 18.73 7.45 10.16
N GLU A 358 19.85 7.60 10.86
CA GLU A 358 21.03 8.29 10.33
C GLU A 358 21.60 7.60 9.10
N LYS A 359 21.62 6.26 9.10
CA LYS A 359 21.99 5.48 7.92
C LYS A 359 21.03 5.74 6.76
N MET A 360 19.71 5.73 7.00
CA MET A 360 18.74 6.06 5.95
C MET A 360 18.95 7.45 5.36
N VAL A 361 19.23 8.46 6.22
CA VAL A 361 19.57 9.81 5.76
C VAL A 361 20.82 9.81 4.90
N ASN A 362 21.88 9.09 5.30
CA ASN A 362 23.11 8.95 4.49
C ASN A 362 22.83 8.29 3.14
N ASP A 363 22.04 7.23 3.13
CA ASP A 363 21.69 6.50 1.90
C ASP A 363 20.90 7.39 0.93
N ILE A 364 19.96 8.18 1.44
CA ILE A 364 19.21 9.18 0.66
C ILE A 364 20.16 10.28 0.13
N GLN A 365 21.05 10.83 0.97
CA GLN A 365 22.04 11.84 0.55
C GLN A 365 22.92 11.31 -0.59
N ASN A 366 23.38 10.07 -0.49
CA ASN A 366 24.18 9.42 -1.52
C ASN A 366 23.40 9.22 -2.83
N LYS A 367 22.12 8.82 -2.74
CA LYS A 367 21.24 8.66 -3.91
C LYS A 367 20.98 9.99 -4.62
N ILE A 368 20.70 11.05 -3.87
CA ILE A 368 20.51 12.40 -4.41
C ILE A 368 21.79 12.89 -5.09
N GLY A 369 22.95 12.76 -4.42
CA GLY A 369 24.24 13.20 -4.95
C GLY A 369 24.69 12.51 -6.25
N ARG A 370 24.24 11.26 -6.49
CA ARG A 370 24.53 10.51 -7.73
C ARG A 370 23.62 10.88 -8.91
N ASN A 371 22.42 11.41 -8.65
CA ASN A 371 21.46 11.80 -9.68
C ASN A 371 21.71 13.26 -10.11
N THR A 372 22.73 13.48 -10.94
CA THR A 372 23.19 14.82 -11.35
C THR A 372 22.25 15.57 -12.31
N ASP A 373 21.33 14.87 -12.96
CA ASP A 373 20.59 15.42 -14.11
C ASP A 373 19.35 16.25 -13.73
N LYS A 374 19.02 16.37 -12.44
CA LYS A 374 17.89 17.20 -11.96
C LYS A 374 18.35 18.26 -10.96
N THR A 375 18.84 19.37 -11.51
CA THR A 375 19.47 20.50 -10.79
C THR A 375 18.64 21.11 -9.66
N PHE A 376 17.31 21.12 -9.75
CA PHE A 376 16.45 21.70 -8.70
C PHE A 376 16.50 20.90 -7.38
N TYR A 377 16.63 19.57 -7.46
CA TYR A 377 16.54 18.67 -6.31
C TYR A 377 17.88 18.37 -5.65
N ASN A 378 18.99 18.76 -6.28
CA ASN A 378 20.35 18.75 -5.71
C ASN A 378 20.72 20.09 -5.04
N SER A 379 19.71 20.86 -4.62
CA SER A 379 19.89 22.14 -3.96
C SER A 379 20.66 21.98 -2.63
N PRO A 380 21.64 22.85 -2.32
CA PRO A 380 22.33 22.86 -1.03
C PRO A 380 21.38 22.96 0.18
N LYS A 381 20.18 23.54 0.00
CA LYS A 381 19.17 23.65 1.07
C LYS A 381 18.48 22.33 1.38
N ILE A 382 18.33 21.45 0.39
CA ILE A 382 17.81 20.09 0.62
C ILE A 382 18.90 19.29 1.36
N GLY A 383 20.15 19.45 0.95
CA GLY A 383 21.31 18.90 1.66
C GLY A 383 21.36 19.34 3.13
N SER A 384 21.15 20.63 3.41
CA SER A 384 21.13 21.15 4.78
C SER A 384 19.99 20.57 5.62
N ILE A 385 18.77 20.45 5.08
CA ILE A 385 17.66 19.79 5.79
C ILE A 385 18.04 18.38 6.23
N LEU A 386 18.68 17.59 5.36
CA LEU A 386 19.07 16.22 5.71
C LEU A 386 20.16 16.20 6.79
N LEU A 387 21.02 17.22 6.86
CA LEU A 387 21.98 17.37 7.96
C LEU A 387 21.25 17.77 9.26
N ASP A 388 20.39 18.79 9.20
CA ASP A 388 19.61 19.27 10.34
C ASP A 388 18.74 18.15 10.92
N ILE A 389 18.20 17.24 10.09
CA ILE A 389 17.45 16.07 10.57
C ILE A 389 18.31 15.13 11.42
N LYS A 390 19.61 14.96 11.12
CA LYS A 390 20.49 14.15 11.98
C LYS A 390 20.65 14.79 13.35
N ASP A 391 20.82 16.11 13.38
CA ASP A 391 20.92 16.87 14.64
C ASP A 391 19.62 16.75 15.45
N ILE A 392 18.46 16.84 14.78
CA ILE A 392 17.15 16.64 15.42
C ILE A 392 16.99 15.21 15.94
N ILE A 393 17.43 14.17 15.20
CA ILE A 393 17.40 12.78 15.68
C ILE A 393 18.20 12.63 16.99
N GLN A 394 19.40 13.23 17.05
CA GLN A 394 20.21 13.20 18.26
C GLN A 394 19.55 13.98 19.41
N LYS A 395 18.99 15.16 19.12
CA LYS A 395 18.24 15.95 20.10
C LYS A 395 17.06 15.18 20.68
N LEU A 396 16.19 14.60 19.84
CA LEU A 396 15.04 13.80 20.28
C LEU A 396 15.47 12.60 21.13
N LYS A 397 16.59 11.96 20.78
CA LYS A 397 17.17 10.89 21.60
C LYS A 397 17.61 11.40 22.97
N THR A 398 18.26 12.57 23.06
CA THR A 398 18.73 13.12 24.34
C THR A 398 17.61 13.67 25.22
N GLU A 399 16.52 14.16 24.63
CA GLU A 399 15.35 14.71 25.35
C GLU A 399 14.39 13.61 25.86
N PHE A 400 14.63 12.35 25.52
CA PHE A 400 13.76 11.27 25.96
C PHE A 400 14.07 10.84 27.41
N ASP A 401 13.32 11.39 28.35
CA ASP A 401 13.59 11.27 29.80
C ASP A 401 13.03 9.99 30.49
N PHE A 402 12.45 9.06 29.74
CA PHE A 402 11.87 7.84 30.33
C PHE A 402 12.87 6.68 30.24
N GLU A 403 13.05 5.91 31.33
CA GLU A 403 13.99 4.77 31.37
C GLU A 403 13.56 3.57 30.50
N GLN A 404 12.25 3.45 30.24
CA GLN A 404 11.67 2.28 29.57
C GLN A 404 10.68 2.72 28.50
N ILE A 405 10.73 2.04 27.36
CA ILE A 405 9.76 2.18 26.26
C ILE A 405 8.90 0.92 26.22
N THR A 406 7.59 1.08 26.06
CA THR A 406 6.69 -0.07 25.84
C THR A 406 6.58 -0.34 24.35
N ILE A 407 6.85 -1.58 23.93
CA ILE A 407 6.70 -2.03 22.54
C ILE A 407 5.70 -3.18 22.44
N GLN A 408 4.99 -3.25 21.32
CA GLN A 408 3.98 -4.28 21.01
C GLN A 408 3.83 -4.42 19.48
N PRO A 409 3.07 -5.40 18.96
CA PRO A 409 2.69 -5.38 17.56
C PRO A 409 1.88 -4.13 17.23
N VAL A 410 2.17 -3.55 16.08
CA VAL A 410 1.53 -2.36 15.54
C VAL A 410 1.28 -2.60 14.05
N HIS A 411 0.52 -1.72 13.39
CA HIS A 411 0.29 -1.82 11.95
C HIS A 411 1.56 -1.54 11.13
N GLN A 412 2.48 -0.72 11.66
CA GLN A 412 3.77 -0.29 11.09
C GLN A 412 3.67 0.68 9.91
N ASP A 413 2.57 0.62 9.14
CA ASP A 413 2.29 1.48 7.98
C ASP A 413 0.88 2.13 8.06
N LEU A 414 0.49 2.57 9.26
CA LEU A 414 -0.84 3.14 9.44
C LEU A 414 -0.93 4.56 8.83
N HIS A 415 -1.65 4.71 7.74
CA HIS A 415 -2.00 6.01 7.14
C HIS A 415 -3.47 6.05 6.72
N MET A 416 -3.99 7.25 6.41
CA MET A 416 -5.43 7.43 6.17
C MET A 416 -6.00 6.63 4.98
N GLN A 417 -5.18 6.21 4.03
CA GLN A 417 -5.64 5.33 2.92
C GLN A 417 -5.85 3.88 3.37
N GLN A 418 -5.21 3.46 4.47
CA GLN A 418 -5.38 2.12 5.07
C GLN A 418 -6.57 2.05 6.03
N ILE A 419 -7.41 3.09 6.04
CA ILE A 419 -8.61 3.15 6.86
C ILE A 419 -9.77 3.43 5.92
N LEU A 420 -10.56 2.39 5.66
CA LEU A 420 -11.83 2.53 4.97
C LEU A 420 -12.87 3.07 5.93
N TYR A 421 -13.85 3.82 5.43
CA TYR A 421 -14.99 4.23 6.23
C TYR A 421 -16.31 3.86 5.54
N ASN A 422 -17.33 3.67 6.35
CA ASN A 422 -18.73 3.65 5.92
C ASN A 422 -19.53 4.58 6.84
N ARG A 423 -20.64 5.12 6.34
CA ARG A 423 -21.55 5.96 7.12
C ARG A 423 -22.93 5.32 7.17
N GLU A 424 -23.30 4.81 8.34
CA GLU A 424 -24.61 4.18 8.57
C GLU A 424 -25.33 4.92 9.70
N ASN A 425 -26.58 5.32 9.46
CA ASN A 425 -27.42 6.01 10.45
C ASN A 425 -26.73 7.23 11.10
N GLY A 426 -25.90 7.95 10.33
CA GLY A 426 -25.15 9.13 10.79
C GLY A 426 -23.89 8.85 11.63
N LYS A 427 -23.52 7.57 11.83
CA LYS A 427 -22.30 7.14 12.52
C LYS A 427 -21.26 6.65 11.52
N TYR A 428 -19.99 6.92 11.80
CA TYR A 428 -18.89 6.40 11.01
C TYR A 428 -18.46 5.04 11.56
N ASN A 429 -18.28 4.09 10.66
CA ASN A 429 -17.63 2.81 10.94
C ASN A 429 -16.31 2.79 10.18
N PHE A 430 -15.21 2.57 10.88
CA PHE A 430 -13.87 2.53 10.29
C PHE A 430 -13.40 1.09 10.14
N TYR A 431 -12.62 0.78 9.11
CA TYR A 431 -12.02 -0.53 8.91
C TYR A 431 -10.55 -0.35 8.54
N PHE A 432 -9.67 -0.89 9.37
CA PHE A 432 -8.22 -0.92 9.15
C PHE A 432 -7.88 -2.08 8.23
N ILE A 433 -7.10 -1.81 7.18
CA ILE A 433 -6.74 -2.78 6.15
C ILE A 433 -5.22 -2.78 5.91
N ASP A 434 -4.72 -3.76 5.16
CA ASP A 434 -3.32 -3.84 4.72
C ASP A 434 -2.30 -4.03 5.85
N PHE A 435 -2.47 -5.11 6.62
CA PHE A 435 -1.57 -5.47 7.73
C PHE A 435 -0.28 -6.16 7.24
N GLU A 436 0.23 -5.81 6.04
CA GLU A 436 1.49 -6.34 5.50
C GLU A 436 2.74 -5.74 6.17
N GLY A 437 2.55 -4.67 6.94
CA GLY A 437 3.63 -3.85 7.51
C GLY A 437 4.24 -2.91 6.46
N ASP A 438 5.19 -2.09 6.90
CA ASP A 438 5.82 -1.10 6.02
C ASP A 438 6.64 -1.81 4.91
N PRO A 439 6.36 -1.56 3.62
CA PRO A 439 7.02 -2.24 2.51
C PRO A 439 8.54 -2.02 2.46
N GLN A 440 9.08 -1.00 3.14
CA GLN A 440 10.51 -0.69 3.20
C GLN A 440 11.24 -1.44 4.34
N LEU A 441 10.51 -2.13 5.21
CA LEU A 441 11.10 -2.93 6.29
C LEU A 441 11.44 -4.35 5.83
N THR A 442 12.54 -4.88 6.38
CA THR A 442 12.88 -6.30 6.23
C THR A 442 11.86 -7.19 6.93
N LEU A 443 11.79 -8.47 6.56
CA LEU A 443 10.89 -9.42 7.23
C LEU A 443 11.15 -9.52 8.74
N LYS A 444 12.42 -9.46 9.17
CA LYS A 444 12.78 -9.47 10.59
C LYS A 444 12.19 -8.26 11.31
N GLU A 445 12.30 -7.08 10.70
CA GLU A 445 11.72 -5.85 11.25
C GLU A 445 10.19 -5.87 11.24
N LYS A 446 9.57 -6.41 10.18
CA LYS A 446 8.11 -6.59 10.11
C LYS A 446 7.57 -7.49 11.23
N LYS A 447 8.34 -8.47 11.68
CA LYS A 447 7.99 -9.32 12.83
C LYS A 447 8.29 -8.68 14.19
N SER A 448 9.02 -7.57 14.22
CA SER A 448 9.37 -6.87 15.45
C SER A 448 8.20 -6.10 16.04
N ARG A 449 8.33 -5.79 17.32
CA ARG A 449 7.41 -4.95 18.08
C ARG A 449 7.92 -3.51 18.13
N TYR A 450 6.99 -2.56 18.17
CA TYR A 450 7.29 -1.13 18.18
C TYR A 450 6.40 -0.40 19.21
N PRO A 451 6.80 0.81 19.64
CA PRO A 451 5.91 1.72 20.34
C PRO A 451 4.70 2.05 19.47
N ILE A 452 3.54 2.29 20.10
CA ILE A 452 2.32 2.69 19.39
C ILE A 452 2.49 4.01 18.64
N GLU A 453 3.45 4.83 19.08
CA GLU A 453 3.87 6.07 18.45
C GLU A 453 4.37 5.88 17.01
N LYS A 454 4.79 4.67 16.61
CA LYS A 454 5.13 4.37 15.21
C LYS A 454 3.93 4.55 14.29
N ASP A 455 2.80 3.93 14.64
CA ASP A 455 1.55 4.08 13.88
C ASP A 455 1.04 5.51 13.95
N LEU A 456 1.15 6.17 15.11
CA LEU A 456 0.68 7.56 15.26
C LEU A 456 1.53 8.54 14.44
N GLY A 457 2.85 8.38 14.41
CA GLY A 457 3.73 9.20 13.57
C GLY A 457 3.37 9.07 12.08
N SER A 458 3.20 7.84 11.59
CA SER A 458 2.76 7.60 10.21
C SER A 458 1.36 8.16 9.92
N PHE A 459 0.43 8.00 10.86
CA PHE A 459 -0.94 8.48 10.70
C PHE A 459 -0.99 10.01 10.64
N LEU A 460 -0.30 10.69 11.55
CA LEU A 460 -0.20 12.15 11.57
C LEU A 460 0.50 12.72 10.35
N ARG A 461 1.51 12.02 9.85
CA ARG A 461 2.20 12.41 8.62
C ARG A 461 1.22 12.56 7.45
N SER A 462 0.12 11.81 7.43
CA SER A 462 -0.97 11.94 6.45
C SER A 462 -1.58 13.35 6.45
N LEU A 463 -1.75 14.00 7.61
CA LEU A 463 -2.27 15.37 7.70
C LEU A 463 -1.32 16.36 7.03
N SER A 464 -0.03 16.26 7.34
CA SER A 464 1.01 17.10 6.73
C SER A 464 1.08 16.88 5.21
N TYR A 465 0.93 15.64 4.74
CA TYR A 465 0.86 15.33 3.31
C TYR A 465 -0.36 16.00 2.65
N ILE A 466 -1.55 15.91 3.26
CA ILE A 466 -2.77 16.57 2.77
C ILE A 466 -2.58 18.09 2.70
N LYS A 467 -2.02 18.70 3.73
CA LYS A 467 -1.69 20.13 3.77
C LYS A 467 -0.81 20.53 2.59
N PHE A 468 0.35 19.89 2.43
CA PHE A 468 1.31 20.29 1.41
C PHE A 468 0.83 20.01 -0.01
N GLN A 469 0.18 18.86 -0.23
CA GLN A 469 -0.37 18.56 -1.54
C GLN A 469 -1.57 19.48 -1.86
N THR A 470 -2.37 19.92 -0.88
CA THR A 470 -3.41 20.95 -1.10
C THR A 470 -2.78 22.27 -1.52
N LEU A 471 -1.74 22.72 -0.81
CA LEU A 471 -1.03 23.95 -1.13
C LEU A 471 -0.39 23.89 -2.54
N LEU A 472 0.24 22.76 -2.88
CA LEU A 472 0.81 22.52 -4.21
C LEU A 472 -0.27 22.59 -5.30
N ASN A 473 -1.41 21.93 -5.08
CA ASN A 473 -2.54 21.97 -6.02
C ASN A 473 -3.13 23.39 -6.15
N TYR A 474 -3.16 24.17 -5.07
CA TYR A 474 -3.62 25.56 -5.11
C TYR A 474 -2.66 26.42 -5.95
N ILE A 475 -1.35 26.26 -5.75
CA ILE A 475 -0.32 26.93 -6.56
C ILE A 475 -0.51 26.58 -8.05
N GLU A 476 -0.61 25.29 -8.38
CA GLU A 476 -0.77 24.82 -9.75
C GLU A 476 -2.01 25.40 -10.43
N LYS A 477 -3.15 25.47 -9.72
CA LYS A 477 -4.43 25.88 -10.31
C LYS A 477 -4.67 27.38 -10.31
N LYS A 478 -4.14 28.13 -9.33
CA LYS A 478 -4.51 29.53 -9.07
C LYS A 478 -3.37 30.53 -9.21
N ILE A 479 -2.13 30.10 -8.97
CA ILE A 479 -0.98 31.01 -8.96
C ILE A 479 -0.24 30.95 -10.29
N ILE A 480 -0.01 29.74 -10.80
CA ILE A 480 0.69 29.56 -12.08
C ILE A 480 -0.18 30.08 -13.20
N LYS A 481 0.43 30.92 -14.04
CA LYS A 481 -0.23 31.46 -15.22
C LYS A 481 0.04 30.54 -16.42
N LYS A 482 -1.01 30.24 -17.20
CA LYS A 482 -0.93 29.35 -18.37
C LYS A 482 0.02 29.83 -19.47
N ASP A 483 0.39 31.11 -19.47
CA ASP A 483 1.28 31.75 -20.44
C ASP A 483 2.77 31.71 -20.01
N ARG A 484 3.09 31.14 -18.84
CA ARG A 484 4.47 31.04 -18.33
C ARG A 484 4.82 29.59 -18.00
N PHE A 485 6.06 29.21 -18.28
CA PHE A 485 6.64 27.97 -17.77
C PHE A 485 7.09 28.19 -16.33
N GLU A 486 6.18 28.00 -15.38
CA GLU A 486 6.46 27.98 -13.94
C GLU A 486 6.20 26.56 -13.41
N VAL A 487 7.09 26.09 -12.54
CA VAL A 487 6.99 24.76 -11.93
C VAL A 487 6.41 24.92 -10.51
N PRO A 488 5.23 24.34 -10.19
CA PRO A 488 4.57 24.53 -8.90
C PRO A 488 5.45 24.19 -7.69
N GLU A 489 6.25 23.12 -7.83
CA GLU A 489 7.19 22.65 -6.82
C GLU A 489 8.28 23.69 -6.52
N GLU A 490 8.75 24.42 -7.52
CA GLU A 490 9.72 25.50 -7.35
C GLU A 490 9.12 26.70 -6.63
N VAL A 491 7.89 27.09 -6.99
CA VAL A 491 7.16 28.16 -6.30
C VAL A 491 6.95 27.81 -4.84
N LEU A 492 6.50 26.58 -4.57
CA LEU A 492 6.34 26.07 -3.21
C LEU A 492 7.67 26.10 -2.45
N PHE A 493 8.76 25.58 -3.04
CA PHE A 493 10.09 25.64 -2.45
C PHE A 493 10.53 27.07 -2.15
N THR A 494 10.34 28.02 -3.07
CA THR A 494 10.72 29.41 -2.81
C THR A 494 9.95 30.02 -1.65
N THR A 495 8.68 29.63 -1.45
CA THR A 495 7.84 30.09 -0.34
C THR A 495 8.44 29.69 1.02
N PHE A 496 9.00 28.49 1.14
CA PHE A 496 9.58 27.99 2.39
C PHE A 496 11.05 28.37 2.59
N PHE A 497 11.80 28.58 1.50
CA PHE A 497 13.25 28.71 1.57
C PHE A 497 13.82 30.08 1.18
N ARG A 498 13.04 30.97 0.57
CA ARG A 498 13.50 32.33 0.22
C ARG A 498 12.83 33.36 1.13
N LYS A 499 13.55 33.79 2.18
CA LYS A 499 13.27 35.06 2.88
C LYS A 499 13.68 36.21 1.95
N SER A 500 12.80 36.61 1.03
CA SER A 500 12.98 37.83 0.25
C SER A 500 12.75 39.04 1.15
N ALA A 501 13.59 40.08 1.05
CA ALA A 501 13.37 41.37 1.73
C ALA A 501 12.13 42.12 1.19
N LYS A 502 11.58 41.71 0.03
CA LYS A 502 10.29 42.16 -0.50
C LYS A 502 9.32 40.99 -0.58
N ILE A 503 8.33 40.97 0.31
CA ILE A 503 7.19 40.06 0.23
C ILE A 503 6.41 40.44 -1.04
N THR A 504 6.44 39.58 -2.05
CA THR A 504 5.54 39.73 -3.21
C THR A 504 4.10 39.44 -2.78
N LYS A 505 3.11 39.99 -3.49
CA LYS A 505 1.69 39.76 -3.18
C LYS A 505 1.34 38.26 -3.12
N ASN A 506 1.89 37.46 -4.04
CA ASN A 506 1.70 36.02 -4.06
C ASN A 506 2.32 35.33 -2.83
N GLN A 507 3.44 35.83 -2.29
CA GLN A 507 4.02 35.29 -1.05
C GLN A 507 3.12 35.56 0.16
N GLY A 508 2.58 36.78 0.31
CA GLY A 508 1.65 37.10 1.40
C GLY A 508 0.38 36.23 1.36
N LEU A 509 -0.14 35.97 0.15
CA LEU A 509 -1.25 35.03 -0.07
C LEU A 509 -0.87 33.60 0.35
N LEU A 510 0.25 33.08 -0.14
CA LEU A 510 0.69 31.71 0.16
C LEU A 510 1.02 31.52 1.65
N GLU A 511 1.56 32.54 2.32
CA GLU A 511 1.74 32.56 3.78
C GLU A 511 0.40 32.49 4.50
N ALA A 512 -0.63 33.24 4.05
CA ALA A 512 -1.96 33.17 4.64
C ALA A 512 -2.62 31.79 4.46
N VAL A 513 -2.51 31.20 3.27
CA VAL A 513 -2.97 29.82 2.97
C VAL A 513 -2.28 28.82 3.89
N LEU A 514 -0.95 28.89 3.99
CA LEU A 514 -0.16 28.01 4.85
C LEU A 514 -0.52 28.17 6.33
N ASN A 515 -0.74 29.41 6.80
CA ASN A 515 -1.15 29.67 8.18
C ASN A 515 -2.51 29.07 8.53
N LEU A 516 -3.48 29.13 7.60
CA LEU A 516 -4.77 28.46 7.78
C LEU A 516 -4.61 26.94 7.81
N LEU A 517 -3.83 26.38 6.88
CA LEU A 517 -3.56 24.94 6.82
C LEU A 517 -2.82 24.42 8.07
N ASN A 518 -1.85 25.16 8.59
CA ASN A 518 -1.17 24.82 9.85
C ASN A 518 -2.15 24.80 11.03
N SER A 519 -3.07 25.77 11.07
CA SER A 519 -4.10 25.82 12.12
C SER A 519 -5.12 24.69 11.97
N TRP A 520 -5.41 24.26 10.74
CA TRP A 520 -6.22 23.07 10.45
C TRP A 520 -5.54 21.80 10.95
N GLU A 521 -4.27 21.58 10.60
CA GLU A 521 -3.49 20.41 11.02
C GLU A 521 -3.44 20.30 12.55
N GLU A 522 -3.08 21.38 13.25
CA GLU A 522 -3.03 21.44 14.71
C GLU A 522 -4.39 21.05 15.33
N LYS A 523 -5.49 21.56 14.76
CA LYS A 523 -6.83 21.28 15.25
C LYS A 523 -7.25 19.83 15.05
N MET A 524 -6.89 19.22 13.92
CA MET A 524 -7.13 17.78 13.67
C MET A 524 -6.30 16.93 14.64
N MET A 525 -5.01 17.25 14.82
CA MET A 525 -4.14 16.58 15.79
C MET A 525 -4.73 16.59 17.21
N VAL A 526 -5.19 17.76 17.68
CA VAL A 526 -5.80 17.90 19.00
C VAL A 526 -7.08 17.06 19.13
N LYS A 527 -7.87 16.91 18.06
CA LYS A 527 -9.06 16.06 18.04
C LYS A 527 -8.71 14.57 18.08
N ILE A 528 -7.67 14.15 17.36
CA ILE A 528 -7.18 12.76 17.34
C ILE A 528 -6.64 12.36 18.71
N PHE A 529 -5.83 13.21 19.33
CA PHE A 529 -5.17 12.93 20.61
C PHE A 529 -5.99 13.29 21.84
N ASN A 530 -7.26 12.89 21.88
CA ASN A 530 -8.11 13.07 23.05
C ASN A 530 -7.32 12.79 24.36
N LYS A 531 -7.49 13.63 25.40
CA LYS A 531 -6.63 13.80 26.61
C LYS A 531 -6.30 12.52 27.42
N ASN A 532 -6.81 11.36 27.01
CA ASN A 532 -6.74 10.07 27.70
C ASN A 532 -5.62 9.14 27.20
N LEU A 533 -4.74 9.59 26.30
CA LEU A 533 -3.56 8.83 25.86
C LEU A 533 -2.29 9.49 26.44
N LYS A 534 -1.53 8.73 27.23
CA LYS A 534 -0.15 9.10 27.59
C LYS A 534 0.71 8.78 26.38
N LEU A 535 0.99 9.78 25.55
CA LEU A 535 1.79 9.64 24.33
C LEU A 535 3.12 10.35 24.51
N HIS A 536 4.17 9.75 23.96
CA HIS A 536 5.47 10.39 23.90
C HIS A 536 5.62 11.13 22.57
N PHE A 537 5.36 12.45 22.57
CA PHE A 537 5.51 13.28 21.36
C PHE A 537 6.93 13.20 20.77
N THR A 538 7.96 13.01 21.61
CA THR A 538 9.33 12.75 21.16
C THR A 538 9.40 11.51 20.25
N LEU A 539 8.77 10.39 20.63
CA LEU A 539 8.71 9.18 19.79
C LEU A 539 7.84 9.40 18.55
N ILE A 540 6.72 10.13 18.66
CA ILE A 540 5.89 10.46 17.50
C ILE A 540 6.70 11.24 16.46
N ASN A 541 7.46 12.24 16.87
CA ASN A 541 8.35 13.00 15.98
C ASN A 541 9.40 12.09 15.36
N TYR A 542 9.97 11.19 16.15
CA TYR A 542 10.94 10.19 15.71
C TYR A 542 10.42 9.32 14.56
N TYR A 543 9.21 8.77 14.71
CA TYR A 543 8.59 7.96 13.67
C TYR A 543 8.00 8.77 12.51
N SER A 544 7.66 10.04 12.75
CA SER A 544 7.29 10.96 11.67
C SER A 544 8.49 11.25 10.75
N ILE A 545 9.71 11.35 11.30
CA ILE A 545 10.95 11.44 10.51
C ILE A 545 11.13 10.17 9.68
N GLU A 546 11.05 8.98 10.29
CA GLU A 546 11.15 7.70 9.56
C GLU A 546 10.18 7.67 8.37
N ARG A 547 8.90 8.01 8.61
CA ARG A 547 7.89 8.00 7.55
C ARG A 547 8.20 9.00 6.44
N ALA A 548 8.63 10.21 6.78
CA ALA A 548 8.99 11.22 5.78
C ALA A 548 10.23 10.82 4.96
N LEU A 549 11.20 10.13 5.55
CA LEU A 549 12.36 9.58 4.83
C LEU A 549 11.95 8.45 3.87
N HIS A 550 11.07 7.54 4.32
CA HIS A 550 10.47 6.50 3.50
C HIS A 550 9.68 7.07 2.30
N GLU A 551 8.90 8.12 2.52
CA GLU A 551 8.20 8.83 1.44
C GLU A 551 9.19 9.49 0.48
N LEU A 552 10.25 10.14 1.00
CA LEU A 552 11.28 10.76 0.17
C LEU A 552 11.96 9.74 -0.75
N GLU A 553 12.35 8.58 -0.21
CA GLU A 553 12.94 7.50 -0.99
C GLU A 553 12.00 6.98 -2.08
N TYR A 554 10.71 6.79 -1.74
CA TYR A 554 9.70 6.37 -2.70
C TYR A 554 9.50 7.40 -3.81
N GLU A 555 9.30 8.68 -3.47
CA GLU A 555 9.05 9.73 -4.46
C GLU A 555 10.28 9.97 -5.35
N LEU A 556 11.51 9.82 -4.82
CA LEU A 556 12.75 9.87 -5.61
C LEU A 556 12.78 8.82 -6.73
N LEU A 557 12.21 7.63 -6.49
CA LEU A 557 12.19 6.53 -7.47
C LEU A 557 11.04 6.65 -8.46
N PHE A 558 9.84 7.02 -8.00
CA PHE A 558 8.62 6.89 -8.78
C PHE A 558 8.01 8.21 -9.25
N ARG A 559 8.13 9.29 -8.49
CA ARG A 559 7.52 10.60 -8.80
C ARG A 559 8.42 11.74 -8.29
N PRO A 560 9.56 12.00 -8.93
CA PRO A 560 10.56 12.94 -8.40
C PRO A 560 10.02 14.37 -8.19
N ASN A 561 8.95 14.76 -8.88
CA ASN A 561 8.31 16.05 -8.65
C ASN A 561 7.61 16.14 -7.27
N LYS A 562 7.12 15.03 -6.73
CA LYS A 562 6.46 15.01 -5.41
C LYS A 562 7.42 15.06 -4.23
N MET A 563 8.75 14.96 -4.45
CA MET A 563 9.72 14.92 -3.36
C MET A 563 9.73 16.18 -2.49
N ILE A 564 9.22 17.31 -2.98
CA ILE A 564 9.09 18.53 -2.19
C ILE A 564 8.20 18.32 -0.94
N ILE A 565 7.18 17.45 -1.04
CA ILE A 565 6.24 17.19 0.05
C ILE A 565 6.94 16.55 1.27
N PRO A 566 7.68 15.42 1.15
CA PRO A 566 8.43 14.87 2.28
C PRO A 566 9.55 15.78 2.77
N ILE A 567 10.22 16.54 1.90
CA ILE A 567 11.23 17.52 2.31
C ILE A 567 10.63 18.61 3.21
N LEU A 568 9.45 19.14 2.86
CA LEU A 568 8.77 20.12 3.70
C LEU A 568 8.23 19.50 5.00
N GLY A 569 7.81 18.24 4.96
CA GLY A 569 7.48 17.48 6.17
C GLY A 569 8.66 17.39 7.15
N LEU A 570 9.85 17.05 6.65
CA LEU A 570 11.09 17.06 7.46
C LEU A 570 11.42 18.46 7.98
N LYS A 571 11.29 19.49 7.13
CA LYS A 571 11.52 20.88 7.52
C LYS A 571 10.60 21.32 8.68
N GLU A 572 9.33 20.94 8.66
CA GLU A 572 8.41 21.27 9.75
C GLU A 572 8.78 20.62 11.07
N ILE A 573 9.35 19.42 11.03
CA ILE A 573 9.85 18.75 12.24
C ILE A 573 11.05 19.51 12.80
N ILE A 574 11.96 19.97 11.93
CA ILE A 574 13.09 20.83 12.33
C ILE A 574 12.60 22.15 12.93
N ASP A 575 11.65 22.83 12.28
CA ASP A 575 11.16 24.14 12.74
C ASP A 575 10.38 24.05 14.07
N LYS A 576 9.76 22.90 14.36
CA LYS A 576 9.00 22.65 15.61
C LYS A 576 9.86 22.11 16.75
N GLY A 577 11.01 21.49 16.44
CA GLY A 577 11.90 20.83 17.38
C GLY A 577 12.92 21.78 17.94
#